data_AF-A0AB35U4P1-F1
#
_entry.id   AF-A0AB35U4P1-F1
#
_cell.length_a   1.000
_cell.length_b   1.000
_cell.length_c   1.000
_cell.angle_alpha   90.00
_cell.angle_beta   90.00
_cell.angle_gamma   90.00
#
_symmetry.space_group_name_H-M   'P 1'
#
loop_
_entity.id
_entity.type
_entity.pdbx_description
1 polymer ?
#
loop_
_entity_poly.entity_id
_entity_poly.type
_entity_poly.pdbx_seq_one_letter_code
_entity_poly.pdbx_strand_id
1 'polypeptide(L)' 'MAKSELGQQLIDLARNSKDISDQEFVDALNPMIVKVELDESYKTDRKLKIFDMFTRISNCDARERVKYAKKIARLLK' A
#
# COMPACT_ATOMS: atom_id res chain seq x y z
N MET A 1 2.69 -12.83 9.22
CA MET A 1 3.54 -11.86 8.52
C MET A 1 3.79 -10.70 9.45
N ALA A 2 5.05 -10.30 9.65
CA ALA A 2 5.32 -9.12 10.45
C ALA A 2 4.81 -7.91 9.68
N LYS A 3 4.14 -6.99 10.36
CA LYS A 3 3.68 -5.70 9.83
C LYS A 3 4.75 -4.91 9.06
N SER A 4 6.01 -5.09 9.45
CA SER A 4 7.19 -4.54 8.75
C SER A 4 7.42 -5.14 7.35
N GLU A 5 7.07 -6.40 7.14
CA GLU A 5 7.25 -7.14 5.89
C GLU A 5 6.29 -6.63 4.81
N LEU A 6 5.02 -6.42 5.17
CA LEU A 6 4.01 -5.89 4.24
C LEU A 6 4.36 -4.45 3.80
N GLY A 7 4.84 -3.63 4.73
CA GLY A 7 5.32 -2.29 4.40
C GLY A 7 6.51 -2.30 3.45
N GLN A 8 7.42 -3.27 3.59
CA GLN A 8 8.56 -3.42 2.70
C GLN A 8 8.13 -3.90 1.30
N GLN A 9 7.26 -4.91 1.23
CA GLN A 9 6.68 -5.40 -0.04
C GLN A 9 6.02 -4.26 -0.84
N LEU A 10 5.28 -3.37 -0.17
CA LEU A 10 4.65 -2.23 -0.81
C LEU A 10 5.66 -1.22 -1.36
N ILE A 11 6.74 -0.95 -0.63
CA ILE A 11 7.80 -0.05 -1.08
C ILE A 11 8.48 -0.62 -2.34
N ASP A 12 8.73 -1.93 -2.36
CA ASP A 12 9.40 -2.57 -3.48
C ASP A 12 8.49 -2.64 -4.72
N LEU A 13 7.19 -2.93 -4.54
CA LEU A 13 6.18 -2.79 -5.60
C LEU A 13 6.18 -1.37 -6.18
N ALA A 14 6.16 -0.34 -5.33
CA ALA A 14 6.14 1.05 -5.78
C ALA A 14 7.42 1.46 -6.52
N ARG A 15 8.59 0.93 -6.14
CA ARG A 15 9.86 1.21 -6.82
C ARG A 15 9.91 0.64 -8.24
N ASN A 16 9.34 -0.54 -8.43
CA ASN A 16 9.32 -1.25 -9.70
C ASN A 16 8.10 -0.89 -10.56
N SER A 17 7.24 0.02 -10.08
CA SER A 17 5.96 0.34 -10.73
C SER A 17 6.08 1.23 -11.97
N LYS A 18 7.30 1.58 -12.40
CA LYS A 18 7.53 2.42 -13.60
C LYS A 18 7.35 1.64 -14.91
N ASP A 19 7.57 0.33 -14.85
CA ASP A 19 7.58 -0.55 -16.02
C ASP A 19 6.25 -1.32 -16.17
N ILE A 20 5.25 -1.00 -15.34
CA ILE A 20 3.92 -1.60 -15.35
C ILE A 20 2.85 -0.52 -15.50
N SER A 21 1.73 -0.91 -16.09
CA SER A 21 0.54 -0.08 -16.20
C SER A 21 -0.10 0.23 -14.84
N ASP A 22 -0.96 1.24 -14.81
CA ASP A 22 -1.72 1.59 -13.61
C ASP A 22 -2.62 0.45 -13.14
N GLN A 23 -3.22 -0.29 -14.09
CA GLN A 23 -4.05 -1.46 -13.78
C GLN A 23 -3.22 -2.57 -13.13
N GLU A 24 -2.07 -2.91 -13.71
CA GLU A 24 -1.17 -3.93 -13.14
C GLU A 24 -0.67 -3.54 -11.74
N PHE A 25 -0.41 -2.24 -11.52
CA PHE A 25 -0.05 -1.74 -10.20
C PHE A 25 -1.18 -1.94 -9.19
N VAL A 26 -2.43 -1.61 -9.55
CA VAL A 26 -3.60 -1.80 -8.68
C VAL A 26 -3.85 -3.27 -8.40
N ASP A 27 -3.72 -4.14 -9.42
CA ASP A 27 -3.88 -5.59 -9.26
C ASP A 27 -2.82 -6.17 -8.31
N ALA A 28 -1.58 -5.71 -8.41
CA ALA A 28 -0.51 -6.08 -7.49
C ALA A 28 -0.69 -5.51 -6.06
N LEU A 29 -1.41 -4.40 -5.92
CA LEU A 29 -1.71 -3.77 -4.63
C LEU A 29 -2.86 -4.47 -3.89
N ASN A 30 -3.86 -4.99 -4.60
CA ASN A 30 -5.07 -5.61 -4.04
C ASN A 30 -4.80 -6.68 -2.97
N PRO A 31 -3.86 -7.63 -3.14
CA PRO A 31 -3.53 -8.59 -2.09
C PRO A 31 -3.07 -7.94 -0.77
N MET A 32 -2.41 -6.79 -0.83
CA MET A 32 -1.98 -6.06 0.35
C MET A 32 -3.15 -5.35 1.04
N ILE A 33 -4.09 -4.82 0.26
CA ILE A 33 -5.33 -4.22 0.76
C ILE A 33 -6.14 -5.26 1.55
N VAL A 34 -6.34 -6.45 0.98
CA VAL A 34 -7.07 -7.56 1.62
C VAL A 34 -6.38 -8.00 2.93
N LYS A 35 -5.04 -8.07 2.95
CA LYS A 35 -4.31 -8.39 4.19
C LYS A 35 -4.57 -7.37 5.30
N VAL A 36 -4.66 -6.07 4.98
CA VAL A 36 -4.99 -5.02 5.96
C VAL A 36 -6.45 -5.09 6.39
N GLU A 37 -7.35 -5.37 5.46
CA GLU A 37 -8.77 -5.54 5.72
C GLU A 37 -9.03 -6.65 6.75
N LEU A 38 -8.41 -7.81 6.56
CA LEU A 38 -8.56 -8.99 7.42
C LEU A 38 -7.77 -8.91 8.73
N ASP A 39 -6.82 -7.99 8.87
CA ASP A 39 -6.02 -7.85 10.09
C ASP A 39 -6.83 -7.15 11.19
N GLU A 40 -7.35 -7.91 12.15
CA GLU A 40 -8.14 -7.41 13.29
C GLU A 40 -7.32 -6.61 14.31
N SER A 41 -5.98 -6.64 14.24
CA SER A 41 -5.12 -5.92 15.19
C SER A 41 -5.09 -4.40 14.97
N TYR A 42 -5.58 -3.92 13.82
CA TYR A 42 -5.75 -2.50 13.58
C TYR A 42 -7.11 -2.02 14.06
N LYS A 43 -7.11 -0.93 14.84
CA LYS A 43 -8.32 -0.16 15.13
C LYS A 43 -8.93 0.42 13.84
N THR A 44 -10.25 0.61 13.84
CA THR A 44 -11.01 1.13 12.70
C THR A 44 -10.47 2.46 12.17
N ASP A 45 -10.18 3.41 13.06
CA ASP A 45 -9.62 4.72 12.69
C ASP A 45 -8.29 4.60 11.93
N ARG A 46 -7.45 3.64 12.34
CA ARG A 46 -6.17 3.36 11.69
C ARG A 46 -6.36 2.65 10.35
N LYS A 47 -7.29 1.69 10.24
CA LYS A 47 -7.64 1.06 8.96
C LYS A 47 -8.12 2.09 7.94
N LEU A 48 -9.02 3.00 8.34
CA LEU A 48 -9.52 4.07 7.48
C LEU A 48 -8.39 4.95 6.93
N LYS A 49 -7.41 5.32 7.77
CA LYS A 49 -6.22 6.08 7.33
C LYS A 49 -5.37 5.28 6.34
N ILE A 50 -5.22 3.97 6.54
CA ILE A 50 -4.48 3.11 5.61
C ILE A 50 -5.23 3.02 4.26
N PHE A 51 -6.55 2.83 4.28
CA PHE A 51 -7.37 2.78 3.06
C PHE A 51 -7.36 4.10 2.29
N ASP A 52 -7.44 5.25 2.95
CA ASP A 52 -7.28 6.56 2.28
C ASP A 52 -5.92 6.64 1.55
N MET A 53 -4.85 6.15 2.18
CA MET A 53 -3.54 6.11 1.53
C MET A 53 -3.49 5.11 0.37
N PHE A 54 -4.18 3.96 0.46
CA PHE A 54 -4.31 3.03 -0.66
C PHE A 54 -5.03 3.68 -1.84
N THR A 55 -6.12 4.40 -1.61
CA THR A 55 -6.81 5.15 -2.67
C THR A 55 -5.88 6.17 -3.33
N ARG A 56 -5.08 6.89 -2.55
CA ARG A 56 -4.13 7.88 -3.09
C ARG A 56 -3.02 7.24 -3.92
N ILE A 57 -2.46 6.10 -3.48
CA ILE A 57 -1.38 5.45 -4.24
C ILE A 57 -1.87 4.88 -5.58
N SER A 58 -3.13 4.40 -5.63
CA SER A 58 -3.76 3.88 -6.84
C SER A 58 -4.09 4.96 -7.87
N ASN A 59 -4.25 6.22 -7.42
CA ASN A 59 -4.67 7.35 -8.25
C ASN A 59 -3.58 8.43 -8.38
N CYS A 60 -2.31 8.05 -8.25
CA CYS A 60 -1.18 8.96 -8.40
C CYS A 60 -0.28 8.59 -9.57
N ASP A 61 0.50 9.56 -10.04
CA ASP A 61 1.56 9.31 -11.02
C ASP A 61 2.58 8.31 -10.46
N ALA A 62 3.14 7.46 -11.33
CA ALA A 62 4.11 6.44 -10.94
C ALA A 62 5.31 7.00 -10.15
N ARG A 63 5.71 8.26 -10.41
CA ARG A 63 6.78 8.96 -9.69
C ARG A 63 6.44 9.23 -8.22
N GLU A 64 5.16 9.35 -7.88
CA GLU A 64 4.69 9.59 -6.52
C GLU A 64 4.38 8.32 -5.72
N ARG A 65 4.25 7.16 -6.39
CA ARG A 65 3.90 5.89 -5.72
C ARG A 65 4.81 5.57 -4.54
N VAL A 66 6.13 5.77 -4.69
CA VAL A 66 7.11 5.51 -3.62
C VAL A 66 6.89 6.41 -2.39
N LYS A 67 6.47 7.67 -2.59
CA LYS A 67 6.16 8.61 -1.51
C LYS A 67 4.96 8.13 -0.71
N TYR A 68 3.90 7.66 -1.37
CA TYR A 68 2.73 7.11 -0.70
C TYR A 68 3.01 5.74 -0.07
N ALA A 69 3.77 4.86 -0.72
CA ALA A 69 4.18 3.56 -0.18
C ALA A 69 4.92 3.71 1.16
N LYS A 70 5.85 4.67 1.26
CA LYS A 70 6.55 4.98 2.52
C LYS A 70 5.61 5.48 3.62
N LYS A 71 4.55 6.23 3.27
CA LYS A 71 3.54 6.66 4.25
C LYS A 71 2.71 5.49 4.74
N ILE A 72 2.26 4.62 3.83
CA ILE A 72 1.51 3.41 4.17
C ILE A 72 2.37 2.48 5.04
N ALA A 73 3.62 2.23 4.68
CA ALA A 73 4.53 1.40 5.46
C ALA A 73 4.72 1.89 6.90
N ARG A 74 4.66 3.20 7.15
CA ARG A 74 4.68 3.75 8.53
C ARG A 74 3.38 3.49 9.28
N LEU A 75 2.24 3.55 8.60
CA LEU A 75 0.93 3.25 9.18
C LEU A 75 0.74 1.76 9.44
N LEU A 76 1.43 0.91 8.68
CA LEU A 76 1.42 -0.53 8.86
C LEU A 76 2.23 -0.98 10.08
N LYS A 77 3.14 -0.17 10.64
CA LYS A 77 3.94 -0.56 11.82
C LYS A 77 3.11 -0.84 13.08
#